data_AF-A0A246JQV5-F1
#
_entry.id   AF-A0A246JQV5-F1
#
_cell.length_a   1.000
_cell.length_b   1.000
_cell.length_c   1.000
_cell.angle_alpha   90.00
_cell.angle_beta   90.00
_cell.angle_gamma   90.00
#
_symmetry.space_group_name_H-M   'P 1'
#
loop_
_entity.id
_entity.type
_entity.pdbx_description
1 polymer ?
#
loop_
_entity_poly.entity_id
_entity_poly.type
_entity_poly.pdbx_seq_one_letter_code
_entity_poly.pdbx_strand_id
1 'polypeptide(L)'
;MTKAKVAVLISGTGTNMAALLYAAKAADCPYEIILVASNAPDAPGLKLASAEGIPTWGLSHKGMKRDVFDALVDEQLRAAGTEFVALAGYMRILSDDFVARWQGRMLNIHPSLLPLYKGLDTHQRAIDAGDAFGGCSVHIVTPGVDDGPVLAQTPVAIAPGDTAESLAKRVQFAEHQLYPPTLAAFVMRERSPDYLLGRVRDLAMALPEADEVTSHGMPCFGIVKGKKFAYFTQDHHGDGKIAILVKISGAEEQAMLIELDEDRYYRPAYFGDSWVGVRLDSGDNDWEAVGEWLRKSWLAVAPKKLAGLMGIADEF
;
A
#
# COMPACT_ATOMS: atom_id res chain seq x y z
N MET A 1 -0.86 15.24 3.29
CA MET A 1 -0.75 13.98 2.52
C MET A 1 -2.14 13.41 2.34
N THR A 2 -2.48 12.97 1.14
CA THR A 2 -3.74 12.25 0.88
C THR A 2 -3.73 10.93 1.63
N LYS A 3 -4.71 10.69 2.50
CA LYS A 3 -4.81 9.45 3.26
C LYS A 3 -5.26 8.31 2.35
N ALA A 4 -4.69 7.12 2.55
CA ALA A 4 -5.13 5.92 1.86
C ALA A 4 -6.55 5.52 2.32
N LYS A 5 -7.39 5.13 1.37
CA LYS A 5 -8.81 4.80 1.64
C LYS A 5 -8.96 3.33 2.00
N VAL A 6 -9.21 3.05 3.28
CA VAL A 6 -9.30 1.69 3.80
C VAL A 6 -10.76 1.31 4.09
N ALA A 7 -11.18 0.14 3.64
CA ALA A 7 -12.39 -0.53 4.12
C ALA A 7 -12.03 -1.64 5.11
N VAL A 8 -12.83 -1.79 6.17
CA VAL A 8 -12.63 -2.84 7.18
C VAL A 8 -13.75 -3.87 7.09
N LEU A 9 -13.39 -5.15 6.93
CA LEU A 9 -14.34 -6.26 6.94
C LEU A 9 -14.36 -6.94 8.31
N ILE A 10 -15.55 -7.13 8.87
CA ILE A 10 -15.76 -7.73 10.20
C ILE A 10 -16.87 -8.80 10.18
N SER A 11 -16.94 -9.61 11.23
CA SER A 11 -18.08 -10.52 11.47
C SER A 11 -18.71 -10.41 12.85
N GLY A 12 -18.18 -9.57 13.75
CA GLY A 12 -18.56 -9.59 15.15
C GLY A 12 -18.34 -8.27 15.89
N THR A 13 -17.74 -8.35 17.09
CA THR A 13 -17.58 -7.21 18.00
C THR A 13 -16.74 -6.07 17.43
N GLY A 14 -15.81 -6.38 16.52
CA GLY A 14 -15.03 -5.36 15.80
C GLY A 14 -13.98 -4.67 16.66
N THR A 15 -13.38 -5.34 17.66
CA THR A 15 -12.35 -4.72 18.51
C THR A 15 -11.09 -4.32 17.72
N ASN A 16 -10.63 -5.15 16.78
CA ASN A 16 -9.57 -4.79 15.84
C ASN A 16 -9.97 -3.65 14.91
N MET A 17 -11.21 -3.64 14.42
CA MET A 17 -11.74 -2.52 13.63
C MET A 17 -11.71 -1.21 14.44
N ALA A 18 -12.10 -1.25 15.71
CA ALA A 18 -12.03 -0.10 16.60
C ALA A 18 -10.59 0.41 16.77
N ALA A 19 -9.62 -0.49 16.96
CA ALA A 19 -8.20 -0.12 17.05
C ALA A 19 -7.72 0.60 15.78
N LEU A 20 -8.06 0.06 14.60
CA LEU A 20 -7.74 0.70 13.31
C LEU A 20 -8.41 2.06 13.16
N LEU A 21 -9.69 2.17 13.52
CA LEU A 21 -10.50 3.39 13.45
C LEU A 21 -9.93 4.49 14.35
N TYR A 22 -9.64 4.18 15.61
CA TYR A 22 -9.11 5.18 16.54
C TYR A 22 -7.68 5.60 16.18
N ALA A 23 -6.85 4.69 15.66
CA ALA A 23 -5.56 5.06 15.09
C ALA A 23 -5.71 5.99 13.87
N ALA A 24 -6.71 5.77 13.01
CA ALA A 24 -6.98 6.61 11.83
C ALA A 24 -7.25 8.09 12.17
N LYS A 25 -7.70 8.38 13.40
CA LYS A 25 -7.96 9.75 13.87
C LYS A 25 -6.70 10.55 14.17
N ALA A 26 -5.54 9.91 14.30
CA ALA A 26 -4.29 10.62 14.48
C ALA A 26 -3.96 11.48 13.23
N ALA A 27 -3.38 12.65 13.46
CA ALA A 27 -3.09 13.62 12.40
C ALA A 27 -2.04 13.08 11.39
N ASP A 28 -1.11 12.26 11.88
CA ASP A 28 -0.04 11.62 11.13
C ASP A 28 -0.42 10.23 10.59
N CYS A 29 -1.62 9.72 10.87
CA CYS A 29 -2.05 8.44 10.33
C CYS A 29 -2.20 8.52 8.80
N PRO A 30 -1.53 7.66 8.02
CA PRO A 30 -1.52 7.73 6.56
C PRO A 30 -2.77 7.14 5.90
N TYR A 31 -3.73 6.64 6.68
CA TYR A 31 -4.98 6.08 6.17
C TYR A 31 -6.20 6.65 6.90
N GLU A 32 -7.34 6.55 6.22
CA GLU A 32 -8.68 6.78 6.77
C GLU A 32 -9.56 5.55 6.56
N ILE A 33 -10.50 5.33 7.47
CA ILE A 33 -11.50 4.26 7.32
C ILE A 33 -12.72 4.84 6.62
N ILE A 34 -13.00 4.39 5.40
CA ILE A 34 -14.09 4.93 4.57
C ILE A 34 -15.35 4.07 4.57
N LEU A 35 -15.23 2.80 4.99
CA LEU A 35 -16.33 1.84 5.03
C LEU A 35 -16.03 0.75 6.06
N VAL A 36 -17.03 0.37 6.84
CA VAL A 36 -17.01 -0.88 7.61
C VAL A 36 -18.11 -1.80 7.08
N ALA A 37 -17.71 -2.96 6.57
CA ALA A 37 -18.62 -3.94 6.00
C ALA A 37 -18.63 -5.24 6.81
N SER A 38 -19.80 -5.89 6.89
CA SER A 38 -19.96 -7.12 7.66
C SER A 38 -20.83 -8.15 6.96
N ASN A 39 -20.44 -9.43 7.09
CA ASN A 39 -21.25 -10.57 6.69
C ASN A 39 -22.30 -10.99 7.75
N ALA A 40 -22.35 -10.26 8.87
CA ALA A 40 -23.34 -10.34 9.95
C ALA A 40 -23.94 -8.93 10.16
N PRO A 41 -25.17 -8.65 9.67
CA PRO A 41 -25.75 -7.31 9.65
C PRO A 41 -26.05 -6.75 11.05
N ASP A 42 -26.11 -7.60 12.06
CA ASP A 42 -26.31 -7.28 13.47
C ASP A 42 -25.00 -7.18 14.27
N ALA A 43 -23.84 -7.32 13.61
CA ALA A 43 -22.53 -7.26 14.23
C ALA A 43 -22.37 -5.97 15.08
N PRO A 44 -22.01 -6.07 16.37
CA PRO A 44 -21.82 -4.89 17.23
C PRO A 44 -20.81 -3.89 16.68
N GLY A 45 -19.79 -4.35 15.93
CA GLY A 45 -18.82 -3.47 15.30
C GLY A 45 -19.42 -2.50 14.28
N LEU A 46 -20.52 -2.86 13.59
CA LEU A 46 -21.20 -1.92 12.68
C LEU A 46 -21.83 -0.75 13.45
N LYS A 47 -22.43 -1.03 14.62
CA LYS A 47 -23.01 0.02 15.47
C LYS A 47 -21.95 0.99 15.97
N LEU A 48 -20.78 0.46 16.37
CA LEU A 48 -19.64 1.27 16.76
C LEU A 48 -19.17 2.16 15.60
N ALA A 49 -18.95 1.60 14.41
CA ALA A 49 -18.51 2.35 13.24
C ALA A 49 -19.49 3.46 12.86
N SER A 50 -20.80 3.16 12.86
CA SER A 50 -21.85 4.15 12.59
C SER A 50 -21.90 5.26 13.64
N ALA A 51 -21.70 4.94 14.92
CA ALA A 51 -21.63 5.94 15.99
C ALA A 51 -20.42 6.88 15.85
N GLU A 52 -19.35 6.40 15.22
CA GLU A 52 -18.15 7.18 14.89
C GLU A 52 -18.26 7.90 13.53
N GLY A 53 -19.44 7.85 12.89
CA GLY A 53 -19.71 8.55 11.63
C GLY A 53 -19.18 7.85 10.36
N ILE A 54 -18.71 6.61 10.48
CA ILE A 54 -18.19 5.84 9.34
C ILE A 54 -19.35 5.18 8.58
N PRO A 55 -19.40 5.25 7.24
CA PRO A 55 -20.35 4.49 6.43
C PRO A 55 -20.28 2.99 6.75
N THR A 56 -21.44 2.34 6.81
CA THR A 56 -21.52 0.91 7.12
C THR A 56 -22.38 0.16 6.10
N TRP A 57 -22.00 -1.10 5.85
CA TRP A 57 -22.80 -2.03 5.06
C TRP A 57 -22.85 -3.39 5.76
N GLY A 58 -24.03 -3.98 5.83
CA GLY A 58 -24.23 -5.27 6.49
C GLY A 58 -25.18 -6.15 5.69
N LEU A 59 -24.74 -7.35 5.32
CA LEU A 59 -25.58 -8.33 4.66
C LEU A 59 -25.27 -9.73 5.18
N SER A 60 -26.30 -10.51 5.48
CA SER A 60 -26.11 -11.90 5.88
C SER A 60 -25.68 -12.74 4.67
N HIS A 61 -24.55 -13.43 4.80
CA HIS A 61 -24.07 -14.39 3.79
C HIS A 61 -24.79 -15.75 3.85
N LYS A 62 -25.64 -16.00 4.85
CA LYS A 62 -26.31 -17.29 5.04
C LYS A 62 -27.23 -17.60 3.86
N GLY A 63 -27.08 -18.80 3.31
CA GLY A 63 -27.85 -19.25 2.14
C GLY A 63 -27.33 -18.75 0.80
N MET A 64 -26.23 -17.98 0.77
CA MET A 64 -25.60 -17.50 -0.46
C MET A 64 -24.35 -18.31 -0.79
N LYS A 65 -24.11 -18.53 -2.08
CA LYS A 65 -22.82 -19.05 -2.56
C LYS A 65 -21.71 -18.03 -2.29
N ARG A 66 -20.47 -18.53 -2.18
CA ARG A 66 -19.29 -17.72 -1.82
C ARG A 66 -19.00 -16.62 -2.82
N ASP A 67 -18.87 -16.99 -4.08
CA ASP A 67 -18.71 -16.10 -5.23
C ASP A 67 -19.78 -15.01 -5.30
N VAL A 68 -21.06 -15.36 -5.10
CA VAL A 68 -22.19 -14.42 -5.14
C VAL A 68 -22.08 -13.39 -4.02
N PHE A 69 -21.81 -13.83 -2.79
CA PHE A 69 -21.67 -12.90 -1.66
C PHE A 69 -20.44 -12.00 -1.81
N ASP A 70 -19.31 -12.56 -2.22
CA ASP A 70 -18.07 -11.80 -2.39
C ASP A 70 -18.18 -10.76 -3.51
N ALA A 71 -18.96 -11.03 -4.56
CA ALA A 71 -19.27 -10.05 -5.60
C ALA A 71 -20.04 -8.83 -5.04
N LEU A 72 -20.99 -9.04 -4.13
CA LEU A 72 -21.71 -7.95 -3.46
C LEU A 72 -20.77 -7.15 -2.55
N VAL A 73 -19.87 -7.81 -1.83
CA VAL A 73 -18.84 -7.13 -1.02
C VAL A 73 -17.95 -6.27 -1.93
N ASP A 74 -17.43 -6.83 -3.03
CA ASP A 74 -16.57 -6.12 -3.98
C ASP A 74 -17.26 -4.87 -4.57
N GLU A 75 -18.56 -4.98 -4.90
CA GLU A 75 -19.36 -3.84 -5.37
C GLU A 75 -19.38 -2.70 -4.34
N GLN A 76 -19.65 -3.01 -3.07
CA GLN A 76 -19.68 -1.99 -2.01
C GLN A 76 -18.30 -1.36 -1.76
N LEU A 77 -17.24 -2.19 -1.77
CA LEU A 77 -15.87 -1.71 -1.62
C LEU A 77 -15.51 -0.72 -2.74
N ARG A 78 -15.83 -1.05 -3.99
CA ARG A 78 -15.56 -0.19 -5.16
C ARG A 78 -16.41 1.07 -5.14
N ALA A 79 -17.70 0.96 -4.83
CA ALA A 79 -18.60 2.10 -4.75
C ALA A 79 -18.16 3.13 -3.71
N ALA A 80 -17.53 2.68 -2.61
CA ALA A 80 -16.96 3.55 -1.60
C ALA A 80 -15.61 4.19 -2.01
N GLY A 81 -14.98 3.73 -3.10
CA GLY A 81 -13.65 4.18 -3.52
C GLY A 81 -12.51 3.57 -2.69
N THR A 82 -12.68 2.32 -2.23
CA THR A 82 -11.67 1.61 -1.43
C THR A 82 -10.40 1.33 -2.21
N GLU A 83 -9.25 1.63 -1.59
CA GLU A 83 -7.92 1.33 -2.10
C GLU A 83 -7.35 0.07 -1.43
N PHE A 84 -7.58 -0.07 -0.12
CA PHE A 84 -7.07 -1.18 0.69
C PHE A 84 -8.16 -1.81 1.57
N VAL A 85 -8.04 -3.10 1.83
CA VAL A 85 -8.98 -3.84 2.69
C VAL A 85 -8.25 -4.39 3.92
N ALA A 86 -8.81 -4.16 5.10
CA ALA A 86 -8.35 -4.76 6.35
C ALA A 86 -9.38 -5.77 6.85
N LEU A 87 -9.01 -7.04 6.92
CA LEU A 87 -9.82 -8.07 7.57
C LEU A 87 -9.57 -8.00 9.08
N ALA A 88 -10.61 -7.70 9.85
CA ALA A 88 -10.55 -7.50 11.30
C ALA A 88 -11.54 -8.43 12.01
N GLY A 89 -11.20 -9.73 12.05
CA GLY A 89 -12.09 -10.77 12.55
C GLY A 89 -13.21 -11.11 11.55
N TYR A 90 -12.88 -11.14 10.26
CA TYR A 90 -13.79 -11.56 9.19
C TYR A 90 -13.81 -13.10 9.10
N MET A 91 -14.88 -13.71 9.60
CA MET A 91 -15.02 -15.17 9.79
C MET A 91 -15.59 -15.87 8.56
N ARG A 92 -15.17 -15.44 7.36
CA ARG A 92 -15.60 -16.03 6.10
C ARG A 92 -14.43 -16.16 5.14
N ILE A 93 -14.23 -17.39 4.65
CA ILE A 93 -13.26 -17.67 3.58
C ILE A 93 -13.69 -16.92 2.31
N LEU A 94 -12.77 -16.12 1.80
CA LEU A 94 -12.90 -15.39 0.54
C LEU A 94 -12.69 -16.33 -0.66
N SER A 95 -13.36 -16.06 -1.76
CA SER A 95 -13.12 -16.72 -3.05
C SER A 95 -11.82 -16.26 -3.69
N ASP A 96 -11.19 -17.14 -4.47
CA ASP A 96 -9.96 -16.84 -5.21
C ASP A 96 -10.14 -15.62 -6.12
N ASP A 97 -11.30 -15.48 -6.77
CA ASP A 97 -11.64 -14.34 -7.63
C ASP A 97 -11.72 -13.02 -6.86
N PHE A 98 -12.22 -13.04 -5.62
CA PHE A 98 -12.21 -11.86 -4.76
C PHE A 98 -10.78 -11.51 -4.36
N VAL A 99 -10.00 -12.52 -3.96
CA VAL A 99 -8.59 -12.31 -3.55
C VAL A 99 -7.75 -11.79 -4.71
N ALA A 100 -7.92 -12.33 -5.92
CA ALA A 100 -7.22 -11.87 -7.11
C ALA A 100 -7.52 -10.40 -7.43
N ARG A 101 -8.79 -9.97 -7.33
CA ARG A 101 -9.18 -8.57 -7.56
C ARG A 101 -8.55 -7.59 -6.58
N TRP A 102 -8.29 -8.02 -5.34
CA TRP A 102 -7.70 -7.21 -4.29
C TRP A 102 -6.25 -7.62 -3.98
N GLN A 103 -5.60 -8.34 -4.90
CA GLN A 103 -4.25 -8.86 -4.70
C GLN A 103 -3.28 -7.73 -4.37
N GLY A 104 -2.44 -7.97 -3.36
CA GLY A 104 -1.49 -6.99 -2.86
C GLY A 104 -2.11 -5.87 -2.03
N ARG A 105 -3.44 -5.74 -1.93
CA ARG A 105 -4.13 -4.61 -1.27
C ARG A 105 -4.91 -5.01 -0.02
N MET A 106 -4.77 -6.25 0.44
CA MET A 106 -5.49 -6.76 1.61
C MET A 106 -4.57 -7.26 2.71
N LEU A 107 -4.89 -6.90 3.94
CA LEU A 107 -4.29 -7.44 5.15
C LEU A 107 -5.30 -8.23 5.98
N ASN A 108 -4.79 -9.21 6.71
CA ASN A 108 -5.52 -9.91 7.76
C ASN A 108 -4.68 -9.95 9.04
N ILE A 109 -5.36 -9.81 10.19
CA ILE A 109 -4.82 -10.11 11.51
C ILE A 109 -5.29 -11.52 11.90
N HIS A 110 -4.33 -12.39 12.21
CA HIS A 110 -4.59 -13.79 12.57
C HIS A 110 -4.09 -14.09 13.99
N PRO A 111 -4.88 -14.72 14.87
CA PRO A 111 -4.54 -14.95 16.28
C PRO A 111 -3.57 -16.12 16.52
N SER A 112 -2.52 -16.22 15.72
CA SER A 112 -1.40 -17.12 15.96
C SER A 112 -0.07 -16.54 15.47
N LEU A 113 1.04 -17.19 15.84
CA LEU A 113 2.36 -16.95 15.26
C LEU A 113 2.52 -17.79 13.99
N LEU A 114 1.98 -17.31 12.86
CA LEU A 114 2.12 -17.97 11.57
C LEU A 114 3.60 -18.32 11.26
N PRO A 115 3.88 -19.50 10.66
CA PRO A 115 2.93 -20.42 10.02
C PRO A 115 2.20 -21.38 10.98
N LEU A 116 2.39 -21.26 12.30
CA LEU A 116 1.71 -22.12 13.27
C LEU A 116 0.20 -21.83 13.32
N TYR A 117 -0.60 -22.87 13.53
CA TYR A 117 -2.04 -22.79 13.81
C TYR A 117 -2.84 -21.90 12.82
N LYS A 118 -2.79 -22.22 11.53
CA LYS A 118 -3.73 -21.67 10.54
C LYS A 118 -5.18 -22.05 10.87
N GLY A 119 -6.15 -21.22 10.50
CA GLY A 119 -7.57 -21.47 10.71
C GLY A 119 -8.02 -21.22 12.16
N LEU A 120 -8.96 -22.03 12.65
CA LEU A 120 -9.66 -21.76 13.91
C LEU A 120 -8.95 -22.35 15.15
N ASP A 121 -9.45 -21.95 16.32
CA ASP A 121 -9.08 -22.46 17.65
C ASP A 121 -7.58 -22.41 17.98
N THR A 122 -6.92 -21.37 17.45
CA THR A 122 -5.47 -21.20 17.51
C THR A 122 -4.92 -21.19 18.93
N HIS A 123 -5.61 -20.51 19.85
CA HIS A 123 -5.20 -20.40 21.25
C HIS A 123 -5.24 -21.75 21.98
N GLN A 124 -6.33 -22.52 21.79
CA GLN A 124 -6.44 -23.84 22.41
C GLN A 124 -5.38 -24.78 21.85
N ARG A 125 -5.14 -24.75 20.53
CA ARG A 125 -4.12 -25.57 19.88
C ARG A 125 -2.70 -25.27 20.37
N ALA A 126 -2.37 -23.99 20.60
CA ALA A 126 -1.08 -23.61 21.18
C ALA A 126 -0.91 -24.12 22.62
N ILE A 127 -1.97 -24.04 23.44
CA ILE A 127 -1.97 -24.56 24.81
C ILE A 127 -1.83 -26.09 24.82
N ASP A 128 -2.60 -26.79 23.98
CA ASP A 128 -2.58 -28.26 23.89
C ASP A 128 -1.22 -28.79 23.41
N ALA A 129 -0.52 -28.02 22.56
CA ALA A 129 0.83 -28.33 22.10
C ALA A 129 1.90 -28.09 23.17
N GLY A 130 1.56 -27.42 24.28
CA GLY A 130 2.51 -27.06 25.33
C GLY A 130 3.45 -25.92 24.94
N ASP A 131 3.02 -25.04 24.02
CA ASP A 131 3.84 -23.90 23.60
C ASP A 131 4.07 -22.90 24.74
N ALA A 132 5.26 -22.29 24.74
CA ALA A 132 5.55 -21.19 25.66
C ALA A 132 4.87 -19.87 25.23
N PHE A 133 4.53 -19.74 23.95
CA PHE A 133 3.99 -18.52 23.36
C PHE A 133 2.85 -18.82 22.38
N GLY A 134 1.76 -18.09 22.53
CA GLY A 134 0.83 -17.80 21.44
C GLY A 134 1.22 -16.46 20.80
N GLY A 135 0.26 -15.82 20.15
CA GLY A 135 0.47 -14.48 19.61
C GLY A 135 -0.47 -14.16 18.47
N CYS A 136 -0.14 -13.13 17.72
CA CYS A 136 -0.84 -12.74 16.51
C CYS A 136 0.12 -12.37 15.38
N SER A 137 -0.37 -12.46 14.16
CA SER A 137 0.34 -12.14 12.93
C SER A 137 -0.51 -11.23 12.05
N VAL A 138 0.08 -10.16 11.52
CA VAL A 138 -0.49 -9.42 10.39
C VAL A 138 0.16 -9.93 9.12
N HIS A 139 -0.63 -10.33 8.13
CA HIS A 139 -0.13 -10.87 6.88
C HIS A 139 -0.93 -10.38 5.68
N ILE A 140 -0.29 -10.44 4.51
CA ILE A 140 -0.96 -10.18 3.22
C ILE A 140 -1.94 -11.32 2.95
N VAL A 141 -3.13 -11.02 2.45
CA VAL A 141 -4.08 -12.06 2.05
C VAL A 141 -3.68 -12.64 0.69
N THR A 142 -3.64 -13.96 0.60
CA THR A 142 -3.47 -14.72 -0.65
C THR A 142 -4.61 -15.75 -0.76
N PRO A 143 -4.79 -16.45 -1.89
CA PRO A 143 -5.87 -17.42 -2.03
C PRO A 143 -5.77 -18.58 -1.00
N GLY A 144 -4.56 -18.89 -0.55
CA GLY A 144 -4.35 -19.85 0.55
C GLY A 144 -4.79 -19.29 1.90
N VAL A 145 -5.45 -20.13 2.71
CA VAL A 145 -5.88 -19.77 4.06
C VAL A 145 -4.65 -19.48 4.94
N ASP A 146 -4.56 -18.26 5.45
CA ASP A 146 -3.49 -17.77 6.34
C ASP A 146 -2.07 -18.12 5.85
N ASP A 147 -1.86 -18.06 4.54
CA ASP A 147 -0.61 -18.51 3.89
C ASP A 147 0.17 -17.39 3.19
N GLY A 148 -0.33 -16.15 3.26
CA GLY A 148 0.37 -15.04 2.65
C GLY A 148 1.57 -14.56 3.47
N PRO A 149 2.44 -13.73 2.85
CA PRO A 149 3.61 -13.15 3.52
C PRO A 149 3.24 -12.45 4.84
N VAL A 150 3.89 -12.87 5.92
CA VAL A 150 3.77 -12.24 7.24
C VAL A 150 4.55 -10.93 7.24
N LEU A 151 3.90 -9.85 7.67
CA LEU A 151 4.49 -8.52 7.75
C LEU A 151 4.98 -8.19 9.16
N ALA A 152 4.24 -8.62 10.17
CA ALA A 152 4.58 -8.37 11.56
C ALA A 152 3.94 -9.42 12.47
N GLN A 153 4.57 -9.68 13.63
CA GLN A 153 4.07 -10.59 14.65
C GLN A 153 4.34 -10.06 16.04
N THR A 154 3.48 -10.42 16.98
CA THR A 154 3.69 -10.18 18.41
C THR A 154 3.49 -11.47 19.18
N PRO A 155 4.55 -12.05 19.79
CA PRO A 155 4.40 -13.20 20.67
C PRO A 155 3.77 -12.78 22.00
N VAL A 156 2.93 -13.65 22.54
CA VAL A 156 2.27 -13.47 23.83
C VAL A 156 2.50 -14.72 24.68
N ALA A 157 3.09 -14.53 25.86
CA ALA A 157 3.41 -15.63 26.76
C ALA A 157 2.14 -16.39 27.18
N ILE A 158 2.24 -17.72 27.17
CA ILE A 158 1.26 -18.63 27.76
C ILE A 158 1.67 -18.85 29.21
N ALA A 159 0.83 -18.37 30.13
CA ALA A 159 1.04 -18.48 31.56
C ALA A 159 0.55 -19.84 32.08
N PRO A 160 1.15 -20.37 33.16
CA PRO A 160 0.65 -21.57 33.79
C PRO A 160 -0.82 -21.43 34.18
N GLY A 161 -1.65 -22.38 33.73
CA GLY A 161 -3.09 -22.39 34.01
C GLY A 161 -3.96 -21.54 33.09
N ASP A 162 -3.40 -20.96 32.02
CA ASP A 162 -4.21 -20.30 31.01
C ASP A 162 -5.27 -21.22 30.40
N THR A 163 -6.43 -20.62 30.15
CA THR A 163 -7.43 -21.13 29.21
C THR A 163 -7.31 -20.42 27.87
N ALA A 164 -7.88 -21.01 26.81
CA ALA A 164 -7.96 -20.36 25.49
C ALA A 164 -8.60 -18.96 25.57
N GLU A 165 -9.61 -18.76 26.42
CA GLU A 165 -10.25 -17.46 26.62
C GLU A 165 -9.29 -16.44 27.26
N SER A 166 -8.56 -16.84 28.31
CA SER A 166 -7.61 -15.95 28.98
C SER A 166 -6.44 -15.55 28.07
N LEU A 167 -5.95 -16.50 27.25
CA LEU A 167 -4.94 -16.23 26.24
C LEU A 167 -5.49 -15.32 25.14
N ALA A 168 -6.70 -15.59 24.64
CA ALA A 168 -7.36 -14.76 23.61
C ALA A 168 -7.48 -13.30 24.05
N LYS A 169 -7.87 -13.04 25.30
CA LYS A 169 -7.94 -11.67 25.84
C LYS A 169 -6.58 -10.97 25.83
N ARG A 170 -5.50 -11.69 26.16
CA ARG A 170 -4.15 -11.11 26.10
C ARG A 170 -3.65 -10.90 24.68
N VAL A 171 -3.90 -11.86 23.78
CA VAL A 171 -3.57 -11.74 22.35
C VAL A 171 -4.33 -10.58 21.71
N GLN A 172 -5.59 -10.35 22.07
CA GLN A 172 -6.36 -9.23 21.54
C GLN A 172 -5.69 -7.86 21.81
N PHE A 173 -5.09 -7.66 22.99
CA PHE A 173 -4.30 -6.44 23.22
C PHE A 173 -3.10 -6.35 22.29
N ALA A 174 -2.40 -7.46 22.05
CA ALA A 174 -1.28 -7.50 21.10
C ALA A 174 -1.73 -7.20 19.66
N GLU A 175 -2.89 -7.71 19.24
CA GLU A 175 -3.48 -7.40 17.93
C GLU A 175 -3.76 -5.89 17.78
N HIS A 176 -4.34 -5.26 18.81
CA HIS A 176 -4.64 -3.81 18.78
C HIS A 176 -3.40 -2.94 18.67
N GLN A 177 -2.27 -3.40 19.22
CA GLN A 177 -0.99 -2.69 19.11
C GLN A 177 -0.27 -2.99 17.79
N LEU A 178 -0.44 -4.19 17.24
CA LEU A 178 0.27 -4.65 16.04
C LEU A 178 -0.40 -4.14 14.75
N TYR A 179 -1.73 -4.21 14.68
CA TYR A 179 -2.44 -4.06 13.41
C TYR A 179 -2.38 -2.63 12.85
N PRO A 180 -2.68 -1.56 13.63
CA PRO A 180 -2.64 -0.20 13.10
C PRO A 180 -1.29 0.24 12.51
N PRO A 181 -0.13 0.10 13.20
CA PRO A 181 1.15 0.51 12.62
C PRO A 181 1.56 -0.36 11.42
N THR A 182 1.18 -1.65 11.42
CA THR A 182 1.46 -2.52 10.25
C THR A 182 0.63 -2.10 9.05
N LEU A 183 -0.65 -1.77 9.23
CA LEU A 183 -1.48 -1.22 8.15
C LEU A 183 -0.93 0.12 7.65
N ALA A 184 -0.52 1.02 8.56
CA ALA A 184 0.08 2.31 8.19
C ALA A 184 1.33 2.13 7.32
N ALA A 185 2.24 1.25 7.71
CA ALA A 185 3.43 0.93 6.91
C ALA A 185 3.06 0.30 5.55
N PHE A 186 2.07 -0.60 5.53
CA PHE A 186 1.63 -1.28 4.32
C PHE A 186 1.05 -0.34 3.27
N VAL A 187 0.14 0.56 3.66
CA VAL A 187 -0.47 1.53 2.72
C VAL A 187 0.53 2.56 2.22
N MET A 188 1.61 2.81 2.98
CA MET A 188 2.67 3.75 2.61
C MET A 188 3.81 3.12 1.81
N ARG A 189 3.87 1.78 1.66
CA ARG A 189 5.02 1.12 1.04
C ARG A 189 5.29 1.62 -0.37
N GLU A 190 4.24 1.91 -1.15
CA GLU A 190 4.35 2.34 -2.55
C GLU A 190 4.69 3.84 -2.66
N ARG A 191 4.74 4.53 -1.53
CA ARG A 191 5.20 5.90 -1.38
C ARG A 191 6.57 5.99 -0.73
N SER A 192 7.15 4.85 -0.33
CA SER A 192 8.49 4.84 0.26
C SER A 192 9.53 5.24 -0.79
N PRO A 193 10.57 6.00 -0.40
CA PRO A 193 11.64 6.40 -1.31
C PRO A 193 12.26 5.21 -2.06
N ASP A 194 12.48 4.10 -1.36
CA ASP A 194 13.08 2.89 -1.95
C ASP A 194 12.19 2.26 -3.02
N TYR A 195 10.88 2.18 -2.79
CA TYR A 195 9.94 1.68 -3.79
C TYR A 195 9.90 2.62 -5.01
N LEU A 196 9.75 3.92 -4.77
CA LEU A 196 9.67 4.92 -5.83
C LEU A 196 10.95 4.94 -6.68
N LEU A 197 12.12 4.88 -6.03
CA LEU A 197 13.41 4.78 -6.70
C LEU A 197 13.53 3.48 -7.49
N GLY A 198 13.09 2.35 -6.93
CA GLY A 198 13.05 1.06 -7.63
C GLY A 198 12.24 1.14 -8.92
N ARG A 199 11.04 1.71 -8.86
CA ARG A 199 10.16 1.91 -10.03
C ARG A 199 10.77 2.84 -11.08
N VAL A 200 11.38 3.95 -10.63
CA VAL A 200 12.11 4.86 -11.53
C VAL A 200 13.29 4.16 -12.18
N ARG A 201 14.04 3.37 -11.42
CA ARG A 201 15.18 2.59 -11.91
C ARG A 201 14.75 1.59 -12.97
N ASP A 202 13.68 0.85 -12.75
CA ASP A 202 13.16 -0.11 -13.74
C ASP A 202 12.83 0.58 -15.07
N LEU A 203 12.17 1.73 -15.03
CA LEU A 203 11.81 2.51 -16.22
C LEU A 203 13.03 3.14 -16.90
N ALA A 204 13.91 3.78 -16.12
CA ALA A 204 15.05 4.51 -16.65
C ALA A 204 16.10 3.56 -17.25
N MET A 205 16.36 2.42 -16.60
CA MET A 205 17.35 1.44 -17.03
C MET A 205 16.88 0.58 -18.21
N ALA A 206 15.59 0.59 -18.54
CA ALA A 206 15.07 0.01 -19.78
C ALA A 206 15.41 0.84 -21.03
N LEU A 207 15.82 2.11 -20.87
CA LEU A 207 16.20 2.97 -21.99
C LEU A 207 17.58 2.58 -22.56
N PRO A 208 17.80 2.74 -23.89
CA PRO A 208 19.05 2.31 -24.51
C PRO A 208 20.28 3.00 -23.92
N GLU A 209 21.31 2.20 -23.64
CA GLU A 209 22.58 2.64 -23.04
C GLU A 209 22.41 3.49 -21.77
N ALA A 210 21.36 3.26 -20.98
CA ALA A 210 21.17 3.92 -19.69
C ALA A 210 22.20 3.46 -18.64
N ASP A 211 22.67 4.41 -17.83
CA ASP A 211 23.51 4.20 -16.66
C ASP A 211 22.93 4.87 -15.41
N GLU A 212 23.21 4.29 -14.25
CA GLU A 212 22.90 4.90 -12.94
C GLU A 212 24.22 5.20 -12.22
N VAL A 213 24.36 6.44 -11.75
CA VAL A 213 25.47 6.88 -10.89
C VAL A 213 24.94 7.73 -9.76
N THR A 214 25.68 7.83 -8.66
CA THR A 214 25.37 8.81 -7.62
C THR A 214 26.01 10.16 -7.97
N SER A 215 25.22 11.23 -7.95
CA SER A 215 25.67 12.60 -8.16
C SER A 215 25.06 13.50 -7.09
N HIS A 216 25.89 14.24 -6.35
CA HIS A 216 25.45 15.12 -5.26
C HIS A 216 24.55 14.42 -4.22
N GLY A 217 24.83 13.14 -3.93
CA GLY A 217 24.05 12.34 -2.98
C GLY A 217 22.73 11.79 -3.54
N MET A 218 22.41 12.05 -4.81
CA MET A 218 21.18 11.61 -5.46
C MET A 218 21.47 10.51 -6.50
N PRO A 219 20.61 9.49 -6.63
CA PRO A 219 20.62 8.62 -7.80
C PRO A 219 20.38 9.43 -9.08
N CYS A 220 21.23 9.25 -10.07
CA CYS A 220 21.22 10.00 -11.32
C CYS A 220 21.32 9.04 -12.51
N PHE A 221 20.42 9.22 -13.47
CA PHE A 221 20.32 8.41 -14.67
C PHE A 221 20.85 9.17 -15.88
N GLY A 222 21.70 8.53 -16.66
CA GLY A 222 22.32 9.09 -17.85
C GLY A 222 22.51 8.08 -18.96
N ILE A 223 23.08 8.54 -20.06
CA ILE A 223 23.59 7.65 -21.11
C ILE A 223 25.02 7.30 -20.74
N VAL A 224 25.45 6.05 -20.93
CA VAL A 224 26.82 5.59 -20.68
C VAL A 224 27.83 6.54 -21.34
N LYS A 225 28.73 7.13 -20.53
CA LYS A 225 29.71 8.16 -20.96
C LYS A 225 29.10 9.41 -21.62
N GLY A 226 27.79 9.62 -21.45
CA GLY A 226 27.00 10.67 -22.04
C GLY A 226 26.41 11.62 -21.00
N LYS A 227 25.36 12.32 -21.41
CA LYS A 227 24.68 13.32 -20.57
C LYS A 227 23.64 12.65 -19.67
N LYS A 228 23.41 13.28 -18.51
CA LYS A 228 22.35 12.89 -17.58
C LYS A 228 20.98 13.33 -18.08
N PHE A 229 19.98 12.48 -17.93
CA PHE A 229 18.59 12.76 -18.31
C PHE A 229 17.64 12.73 -17.12
N ALA A 230 17.98 12.11 -15.99
CA ALA A 230 17.13 12.17 -14.82
C ALA A 230 17.91 12.19 -13.49
N TYR A 231 17.26 12.75 -12.46
CA TYR A 231 17.72 12.70 -11.07
C TYR A 231 16.55 12.28 -10.18
N PHE A 232 16.77 11.35 -9.27
CA PHE A 232 15.80 11.04 -8.22
C PHE A 232 16.14 11.84 -6.97
N THR A 233 15.18 12.59 -6.45
CA THR A 233 15.39 13.46 -5.29
C THR A 233 14.48 13.06 -4.16
N GLN A 234 15.01 13.03 -2.94
CA GLN A 234 14.26 12.80 -1.71
C GLN A 234 14.64 13.90 -0.72
N ASP A 235 13.64 14.67 -0.29
CA ASP A 235 13.75 15.73 0.71
C ASP A 235 14.98 16.63 0.49
N HIS A 236 15.21 16.98 -0.78
CA HIS A 236 16.45 17.65 -1.17
C HIS A 236 16.38 19.11 -0.72
N HIS A 237 17.20 19.45 0.28
CA HIS A 237 17.18 20.71 1.03
C HIS A 237 16.00 20.89 1.99
N GLY A 238 15.43 19.80 2.52
CA GLY A 238 14.37 19.88 3.53
C GLY A 238 13.03 20.33 2.95
N ASP A 239 12.82 20.08 1.66
CA ASP A 239 11.64 20.52 0.92
C ASP A 239 10.45 19.54 1.01
N GLY A 240 10.67 18.39 1.67
CA GLY A 240 9.69 17.34 1.95
C GLY A 240 9.23 16.54 0.74
N LYS A 241 9.85 16.70 -0.44
CA LYS A 241 9.36 16.08 -1.70
C LYS A 241 10.17 14.85 -2.06
N ILE A 242 9.49 13.84 -2.62
CA ILE A 242 10.15 12.78 -3.38
C ILE A 242 9.75 12.98 -4.83
N ALA A 243 10.73 13.12 -5.72
CA ALA A 243 10.46 13.48 -7.10
C ALA A 243 11.48 12.89 -8.06
N ILE A 244 11.11 12.87 -9.33
CA ILE A 244 12.05 12.70 -10.42
C ILE A 244 12.21 14.03 -11.17
N LEU A 245 13.45 14.44 -11.39
CA LEU A 245 13.78 15.61 -12.20
C LEU A 245 14.08 15.14 -13.62
N VAL A 246 13.36 15.70 -14.59
CA VAL A 246 13.48 15.35 -16.00
C VAL A 246 13.68 16.60 -16.85
N LYS A 247 14.26 16.44 -18.03
CA LYS A 247 14.40 17.53 -18.99
C LYS A 247 13.10 17.79 -19.73
N ILE A 248 12.90 19.07 -20.01
CA ILE A 248 11.80 19.64 -20.78
C ILE A 248 12.37 20.61 -21.83
N SER A 249 11.51 21.11 -22.72
CA SER A 249 11.91 21.98 -23.84
C SER A 249 12.37 23.38 -23.40
N GLY A 250 11.91 23.88 -22.25
CA GLY A 250 12.36 25.15 -21.69
C GLY A 250 11.37 25.80 -20.72
N ALA A 251 11.60 27.08 -20.41
CA ALA A 251 10.88 27.84 -19.39
C ALA A 251 9.37 27.93 -19.62
N GLU A 252 8.93 28.05 -20.88
CA GLU A 252 7.51 28.14 -21.23
C GLU A 252 6.78 26.83 -20.89
N GLU A 253 7.33 25.67 -21.26
CA GLU A 253 6.78 24.37 -20.88
C GLU A 253 6.80 24.17 -19.37
N GLN A 254 7.88 24.61 -18.70
CA GLN A 254 7.97 24.53 -17.24
C GLN A 254 6.83 25.28 -16.56
N ALA A 255 6.57 26.51 -16.99
CA ALA A 255 5.52 27.35 -16.42
C ALA A 255 4.13 26.75 -16.68
N MET A 256 3.87 26.26 -17.90
CA MET A 256 2.60 25.62 -18.26
C MET A 256 2.32 24.36 -17.43
N LEU A 257 3.32 23.51 -17.19
CA LEU A 257 3.15 22.30 -16.38
C LEU A 257 2.82 22.63 -14.92
N ILE A 258 3.49 23.62 -14.34
CA ILE A 258 3.25 24.06 -12.95
C ILE A 258 1.88 24.72 -12.84
N GLU A 259 1.46 25.52 -13.82
CA GLU A 259 0.12 26.13 -13.84
C GLU A 259 -0.98 25.08 -14.00
N LEU A 260 -0.73 24.01 -14.76
CA LEU A 260 -1.67 22.92 -14.96
C LEU A 260 -1.88 22.11 -13.67
N ASP A 261 -0.79 21.84 -12.93
CA ASP A 261 -0.82 21.04 -11.70
C ASP A 261 0.38 21.38 -10.79
N GLU A 262 0.18 22.33 -9.88
CA GLU A 262 1.20 22.79 -8.93
C GLU A 262 1.52 21.77 -7.83
N ASP A 263 0.62 20.80 -7.61
CA ASP A 263 0.84 19.71 -6.67
C ASP A 263 1.75 18.63 -7.25
N ARG A 264 1.75 18.46 -8.58
CA ARG A 264 2.57 17.48 -9.29
C ARG A 264 3.90 18.04 -9.77
N TYR A 265 3.90 19.26 -10.31
CA TYR A 265 5.06 19.85 -10.98
C TYR A 265 5.63 21.02 -10.20
N TYR A 266 6.95 21.11 -10.15
CA TYR A 266 7.63 22.26 -9.54
C TYR A 266 8.95 22.58 -10.24
N ARG A 267 9.42 23.81 -10.03
CA ARG A 267 10.77 24.22 -10.45
C ARG A 267 11.81 23.67 -9.45
N PRO A 268 12.71 22.76 -9.86
CA PRO A 268 13.74 22.25 -8.98
C PRO A 268 14.81 23.31 -8.69
N ALA A 269 15.20 23.47 -7.43
CA ALA A 269 16.24 24.41 -7.02
C ALA A 269 17.60 24.03 -7.63
N TYR A 270 18.38 25.02 -8.07
CA TYR A 270 19.72 24.84 -8.69
C TYR A 270 19.76 24.10 -10.03
N PHE A 271 18.59 23.77 -10.59
CA PHE A 271 18.45 23.30 -11.96
C PHE A 271 17.99 24.45 -12.86
N GLY A 272 18.43 24.44 -14.12
CA GLY A 272 18.04 25.45 -15.10
C GLY A 272 16.60 25.25 -15.62
N ASP A 273 16.13 26.20 -16.41
CA ASP A 273 14.76 26.23 -16.96
C ASP A 273 14.42 25.07 -17.92
N SER A 274 15.40 24.24 -18.27
CA SER A 274 15.22 23.02 -19.07
C SER A 274 14.92 21.78 -18.23
N TRP A 275 14.59 21.94 -16.94
CA TRP A 275 14.27 20.84 -16.03
C TRP A 275 12.97 21.09 -15.27
N VAL A 276 12.22 20.04 -14.99
CA VAL A 276 11.04 20.10 -14.10
C VAL A 276 11.12 18.97 -13.09
N GLY A 277 10.65 19.22 -11.87
CA GLY A 277 10.44 18.18 -10.87
C GLY A 277 9.03 17.62 -10.99
N VAL A 278 8.93 16.30 -11.13
CA VAL A 278 7.66 15.55 -11.12
C VAL A 278 7.59 14.81 -9.80
N ARG A 279 6.69 15.24 -8.91
CA ARG A 279 6.52 14.62 -7.59
C ARG A 279 6.03 13.18 -7.71
N LEU A 280 6.51 12.32 -6.83
CA LEU A 280 6.20 10.90 -6.77
C LEU A 280 5.60 10.49 -5.41
N ASP A 281 5.59 11.38 -4.43
CA ASP A 281 5.10 11.17 -3.08
C ASP A 281 3.57 11.36 -2.91
N SER A 282 2.85 11.68 -3.99
CA SER A 282 1.39 11.84 -4.00
C SER A 282 0.63 10.52 -3.82
N GLY A 283 1.23 9.39 -4.26
CA GLY A 283 0.69 8.05 -4.09
C GLY A 283 -0.19 7.52 -5.22
N ASP A 284 -0.44 8.32 -6.25
CA ASP A 284 -1.24 8.03 -7.44
C ASP A 284 -0.40 8.14 -8.73
N ASN A 285 0.83 7.64 -8.67
CA ASN A 285 1.74 7.74 -9.80
C ASN A 285 1.25 6.93 -11.00
N ASP A 286 0.86 7.65 -12.06
CA ASP A 286 0.78 7.08 -13.40
C ASP A 286 2.21 6.75 -13.89
N TRP A 287 2.60 5.49 -13.71
CA TRP A 287 3.93 5.01 -14.09
C TRP A 287 4.14 4.98 -15.61
N GLU A 288 3.09 4.95 -16.42
CA GLU A 288 3.19 5.08 -17.87
C GLU A 288 3.58 6.52 -18.23
N ALA A 289 2.90 7.51 -17.65
CA ALA A 289 3.25 8.92 -17.81
C ALA A 289 4.67 9.23 -17.27
N VAL A 290 5.07 8.65 -16.15
CA VAL A 290 6.45 8.79 -15.62
C VAL A 290 7.48 8.18 -16.59
N GLY A 291 7.17 7.03 -17.18
CA GLY A 291 8.00 6.41 -18.22
C GLY A 291 8.15 7.31 -19.45
N GLU A 292 7.07 7.95 -19.88
CA GLU A 292 7.10 8.89 -21.00
C GLU A 292 7.93 10.13 -20.70
N TRP A 293 7.87 10.66 -19.47
CA TRP A 293 8.74 11.75 -19.02
C TRP A 293 10.23 11.37 -19.09
N LEU A 294 10.57 10.17 -18.61
CA LEU A 294 11.92 9.62 -18.68
C LEU A 294 12.40 9.49 -20.13
N ARG A 295 11.54 8.97 -21.01
CA ARG A 295 11.82 8.78 -22.44
C ARG A 295 12.06 10.10 -23.15
N LYS A 296 11.18 11.10 -22.97
CA LYS A 296 11.34 12.46 -23.54
C LYS A 296 12.65 13.10 -23.09
N SER A 297 12.95 12.98 -21.80
CA SER A 297 14.19 13.52 -21.23
C SER A 297 15.44 12.84 -21.80
N TRP A 298 15.40 11.52 -21.97
CA TRP A 298 16.47 10.75 -22.60
C TRP A 298 16.67 11.17 -24.06
N LEU A 299 15.60 11.30 -24.84
CA LEU A 299 15.65 11.76 -26.24
C LEU A 299 16.26 13.15 -26.37
N ALA A 300 16.00 14.05 -25.42
CA ALA A 300 16.56 15.40 -25.39
C ALA A 300 18.10 15.42 -25.26
N VAL A 301 18.72 14.32 -24.82
CA VAL A 301 20.18 14.22 -24.65
C VAL A 301 20.83 13.10 -25.45
N ALA A 302 20.02 12.23 -26.07
CA ALA A 302 20.50 11.08 -26.82
C ALA A 302 21.30 11.49 -28.05
N PRO A 303 22.48 10.89 -28.29
CA PRO A 303 23.16 10.98 -29.57
C PRO A 303 22.25 10.52 -30.71
N LYS A 304 22.32 11.19 -31.88
CA LYS A 304 21.46 10.89 -33.05
C LYS A 304 21.40 9.39 -33.41
N LYS A 305 22.53 8.68 -33.29
CA LYS A 305 22.62 7.23 -33.58
C LYS A 305 21.77 6.39 -32.62
N LEU A 306 21.68 6.77 -31.35
CA LEU A 306 20.88 6.09 -30.34
C LEU A 306 19.40 6.43 -30.46
N ALA A 307 19.08 7.70 -30.71
CA ALA A 307 17.70 8.13 -30.93
C ALA A 307 17.04 7.41 -32.13
N GLY A 308 17.82 7.14 -33.19
CA GLY A 308 17.34 6.39 -34.36
C GLY A 308 16.97 4.93 -34.09
N LEU A 309 17.50 4.30 -33.04
CA LEU A 309 17.15 2.91 -32.68
C LEU A 309 15.76 2.80 -32.05
N MET A 310 15.28 3.85 -31.36
CA MET A 310 13.94 3.88 -30.80
C MET A 310 12.87 4.13 -31.87
N GLY A 311 13.14 5.00 -32.85
CA GLY A 311 12.20 5.26 -33.95
C GLY A 311 11.90 4.04 -34.82
N ILE A 312 12.83 3.07 -34.89
CA ILE A 312 12.60 1.80 -35.58
C ILE A 312 11.78 0.83 -34.72
N ALA A 313 11.91 0.87 -33.39
CA ALA A 313 11.16 0.02 -32.49
C ALA A 313 9.67 0.41 -32.38
N ASP A 314 9.34 1.69 -32.59
CA ASP A 314 7.96 2.20 -32.63
C ASP A 314 7.24 1.90 -33.98
N GLU A 315 7.99 1.42 -35.00
CA GLU A 315 7.46 1.06 -36.34
C GLU A 315 7.16 -0.45 -36.50
N PHE A 316 7.40 -1.27 -35.46
CA PHE A 316 7.11 -2.72 -35.43
C PHE A 316 6.13 -3.09 -34.32
#